data_AF-A0A395Y8R1-F1
#
_entry.id   AF-A0A395Y8R1-F1
#
_cell.length_a   1.000
_cell.length_b   1.000
_cell.length_c   1.000
_cell.angle_alpha   90.00
_cell.angle_beta   90.00
_cell.angle_gamma   90.00
#
_symmetry.space_group_name_H-M   'P 1'
#
loop_
_entity.id
_entity.type
_entity.pdbx_description
1 polymer ?
#
loop_
_entity_poly.entity_id
_entity_poly.type
_entity_poly.pdbx_seq_one_letter_code
_entity_poly.pdbx_strand_id
1 'polypeptide(L)'
;MGILTVAVNHIPASILQAYKLYRMQIEVSKEELGETLNQHLNKMEAASAFVQTRLGMKPENAFEDGARIVEKQRIPVIFTEVSGKDLYISTKDIGLSRDCPADELMYWNTSVREKSDNVERYLKMPRRAVDRAAAQVKSRAESFFDEEYELDRFQIEELEEELDTLELQILTSDTRSTVDGKQIQKKVNEIDRKVKKDIAVRMRRGVVISTGVLILLVYLMGYIPYMFNSLRNGGGAFAGALGISLGATLIVAIGGIVALVLLRKQIVASMERFNDLMRSVVNSVNTSAHKYEEYFSTLCTYMKAQSIYAGVTKRKDAVSARVQKLRTHKQALRTTIARDEELAAAFGIRRAAAFEKNVTRFFDEDKVPKDNRLYYYEIDGGKTEIPLNTAGDMIWAPYKFITGLKIEREDLYEDVKGEES
;
A
#
# COMPACT_ATOMS: atom_id res chain seq x y z
N MET A 1 51.35 -14.33 27.49
CA MET A 1 52.64 -14.05 26.81
C MET A 1 53.51 -15.30 26.78
N GLY A 2 54.05 -15.79 27.91
CA GLY A 2 55.07 -16.85 27.91
C GLY A 2 54.61 -18.22 27.43
N ILE A 3 53.39 -18.63 27.80
CA ILE A 3 52.81 -19.90 27.33
C ILE A 3 52.66 -19.88 25.80
N LEU A 4 52.28 -18.73 25.23
CA LEU A 4 52.18 -18.57 23.77
C LEU A 4 53.56 -18.66 23.11
N THR A 5 54.58 -18.03 23.71
CA THR A 5 55.97 -18.15 23.23
C THR A 5 56.44 -19.61 23.23
N VAL A 6 56.11 -20.39 24.26
CA VAL A 6 56.42 -21.83 24.29
C VAL A 6 55.63 -22.59 23.22
N ALA A 7 54.33 -22.33 23.07
CA ALA A 7 53.45 -23.07 22.17
C ALA A 7 53.75 -22.87 20.68
N VAL A 8 54.28 -21.70 20.30
CA VAL A 8 54.61 -21.37 18.90
C VAL A 8 55.99 -21.91 18.49
N ASN A 9 56.81 -22.37 19.45
CA ASN A 9 58.18 -22.82 19.21
C ASN A 9 58.37 -24.31 19.50
N HIS A 10 59.32 -24.93 18.80
CA HIS A 10 59.78 -26.26 19.15
C HIS A 10 60.83 -26.16 20.26
N ILE A 11 60.46 -26.54 21.50
CA ILE A 11 61.39 -26.54 22.62
C ILE A 11 62.10 -27.90 22.71
N PRO A 12 63.45 -27.93 22.73
CA PRO A 12 64.21 -29.15 22.88
C PRO A 12 63.82 -29.93 24.15
N ALA A 13 63.76 -31.26 24.05
CA ALA A 13 63.49 -32.15 25.18
C ALA A 13 64.58 -32.10 26.29
N SER A 14 65.75 -31.53 25.98
CA SER A 14 66.79 -31.25 26.98
C SER A 14 66.37 -30.15 27.96
N ILE A 15 65.52 -29.21 27.53
CA ILE A 15 65.08 -28.05 28.32
C ILE A 15 63.75 -28.35 29.01
N LEU A 16 62.81 -28.98 28.30
CA LEU A 16 61.47 -29.27 28.81
C LEU A 16 61.17 -30.78 28.72
N GLN A 17 60.99 -31.41 29.87
CA GLN A 17 60.74 -32.86 30.01
C GLN A 17 59.36 -33.11 30.62
N ALA A 18 58.75 -34.23 30.24
CA ALA A 18 57.46 -34.63 30.79
C ALA A 18 57.53 -34.88 32.31
N TYR A 19 56.42 -34.63 33.00
CA TYR A 19 56.23 -34.88 34.45
C TYR A 19 57.16 -34.10 35.39
N LYS A 20 57.68 -32.95 34.97
CA LYS A 20 58.47 -32.05 35.82
C LYS A 20 57.81 -30.67 35.93
N LEU A 21 58.02 -30.02 37.08
CA LEU A 21 57.58 -28.64 37.29
C LEU A 21 58.65 -27.67 36.79
N TYR A 22 58.21 -26.64 36.10
CA TYR A 22 59.07 -25.61 35.52
C TYR A 22 58.59 -24.23 35.90
N ARG A 23 59.52 -23.38 36.32
CA ARG A 23 59.32 -21.94 36.45
C ARG A 23 59.72 -21.28 35.15
N MET A 24 58.77 -20.56 34.56
CA MET A 24 58.97 -19.80 33.34
C MET A 24 59.03 -18.31 33.68
N GLN A 25 60.08 -17.64 33.22
CA GLN A 25 60.26 -16.20 33.33
C GLN A 25 60.46 -15.61 31.93
N ILE A 26 59.85 -14.47 31.68
CA ILE A 26 59.93 -13.78 30.40
C ILE A 26 60.68 -12.47 30.66
N GLU A 27 61.67 -12.19 29.83
CA GLU A 27 62.33 -10.91 29.80
C GLU A 27 61.60 -10.01 28.81
N VAL A 28 61.31 -8.77 29.23
CA VAL A 28 60.47 -7.84 28.49
C VAL A 28 61.18 -6.50 28.37
N SER A 29 61.28 -5.98 27.14
CA SER A 29 61.74 -4.62 26.88
C SER A 29 60.68 -3.61 27.32
N LYS A 30 61.03 -2.74 28.27
CA LYS A 30 60.12 -1.69 28.76
C LYS A 30 59.79 -0.66 27.68
N GLU A 31 60.73 -0.37 26.79
CA GLU A 31 60.56 0.62 25.72
C GLU A 31 59.55 0.13 24.69
N GLU A 32 59.74 -1.08 24.17
CA GLU A 32 58.84 -1.66 23.17
C GLU A 32 57.48 -2.03 23.74
N LEU A 33 57.43 -2.51 25.00
CA LEU A 33 56.16 -2.74 25.69
C LEU A 33 55.43 -1.41 25.88
N GLY A 34 56.15 -0.34 26.23
CA GLY A 34 55.60 0.99 26.39
C GLY A 34 55.03 1.55 25.10
N GLU A 35 55.73 1.38 23.98
CA GLU A 35 55.21 1.78 22.67
C GLU A 35 53.96 0.98 22.29
N THR A 36 53.99 -0.35 22.45
CA THR A 36 52.87 -1.23 22.10
C THR A 36 51.64 -0.93 22.95
N LEU A 37 51.79 -0.78 24.27
CA LEU A 37 50.69 -0.47 25.19
C LEU A 37 50.12 0.91 24.91
N ASN A 38 50.96 1.93 24.68
CA ASN A 38 50.48 3.28 24.39
C ASN A 38 49.71 3.32 23.07
N GLN A 39 50.22 2.68 22.01
CA GLN A 39 49.49 2.59 20.73
C GLN A 39 48.15 1.86 20.89
N HIS A 40 48.13 0.74 21.63
CA HIS A 40 46.92 -0.03 21.85
C HIS A 40 45.88 0.74 22.69
N LEU A 41 46.29 1.35 23.80
CA LEU A 41 45.41 2.19 24.64
C LEU A 41 44.85 3.37 23.86
N ASN A 42 45.66 4.05 23.05
CA ASN A 42 45.20 5.17 22.22
C ASN A 42 44.12 4.74 21.21
N LYS A 43 44.29 3.57 20.56
CA LYS A 43 43.25 2.96 19.69
C LYS A 43 41.97 2.63 20.49
N MET A 44 42.12 2.06 21.68
CA MET A 44 40.99 1.70 22.56
C MET A 44 40.17 2.90 23.00
N GLU A 45 40.83 4.01 23.33
CA GLU A 45 40.15 5.24 23.73
C GLU A 45 39.41 5.90 22.58
N ALA A 46 40.03 5.93 21.40
CA ALA A 46 39.38 6.42 20.19
C ALA A 46 38.15 5.57 19.84
N ALA A 47 38.25 4.24 19.96
CA ALA A 47 37.11 3.33 19.79
C ALA A 47 36.03 3.52 20.86
N SER A 48 36.42 3.75 22.12
CA SER A 48 35.48 4.01 23.22
C SER A 48 34.70 5.31 23.00
N ALA A 49 35.39 6.38 22.59
CA ALA A 49 34.76 7.64 22.22
C ALA A 49 33.78 7.44 21.04
N PHE A 50 34.20 6.72 20.00
CA PHE A 50 33.36 6.38 18.85
C PHE A 50 32.09 5.62 19.26
N VAL A 51 32.22 4.56 20.06
CA VAL A 51 31.08 3.77 20.56
C VAL A 51 30.14 4.65 21.40
N GLN A 52 30.68 5.51 22.25
CA GLN A 52 29.90 6.43 23.08
C GLN A 52 29.13 7.46 22.23
N THR A 53 29.75 8.01 21.18
CA THR A 53 29.07 8.90 20.23
C THR A 53 27.98 8.16 19.46
N ARG A 54 28.25 6.94 18.97
CA ARG A 54 27.27 6.11 18.25
C ARG A 54 26.08 5.71 19.11
N LEU A 55 26.29 5.47 20.41
CA LEU A 55 25.22 5.22 21.37
C LEU A 55 24.33 6.46 21.63
N GLY A 56 24.81 7.66 21.33
CA GLY A 56 24.10 8.93 21.56
C GLY A 56 23.48 9.58 20.30
N MET A 57 23.75 9.05 19.11
CA MET A 57 23.17 9.58 17.86
C MET A 57 21.68 9.20 17.74
N LYS A 58 20.82 10.19 17.47
CA LYS A 58 19.44 9.95 17.04
C LYS A 58 19.42 9.45 15.58
N PRO A 59 18.53 8.52 15.20
CA PRO A 59 18.49 7.99 13.83
C PRO A 59 17.93 8.98 12.79
N GLU A 60 18.23 8.74 11.50
CA GLU A 60 17.95 9.66 10.38
C GLU A 60 16.48 9.70 9.90
N ASN A 61 15.67 8.68 10.20
CA ASN A 61 14.29 8.55 9.69
C ASN A 61 13.27 8.64 10.84
N ALA A 62 13.26 9.77 11.54
CA ALA A 62 12.27 10.09 12.56
C ALA A 62 11.21 11.04 11.98
N PHE A 63 9.94 10.82 12.32
CA PHE A 63 8.88 11.74 11.96
C PHE A 63 8.91 12.97 12.88
N GLU A 64 8.54 14.14 12.35
CA GLU A 64 8.36 15.35 13.16
C GLU A 64 7.17 15.20 14.12
N ASP A 65 7.28 15.81 15.31
CA ASP A 65 6.19 15.82 16.29
C ASP A 65 4.91 16.44 15.70
N GLY A 66 3.82 15.69 15.73
CA GLY A 66 2.51 16.12 15.22
C GLY A 66 2.29 15.91 13.71
N ALA A 67 3.25 15.31 12.99
CA ALA A 67 3.04 14.91 11.60
C ALA A 67 2.08 13.72 11.51
N ARG A 68 1.17 13.76 10.53
CA ARG A 68 0.25 12.63 10.29
C ARG A 68 1.02 11.46 9.66
N ILE A 69 1.07 10.34 10.37
CA ILE A 69 1.87 9.16 10.00
C ILE A 69 1.36 8.53 8.69
N VAL A 70 0.03 8.45 8.52
CA VAL A 70 -0.60 7.85 7.35
C VAL A 70 -1.49 8.84 6.60
N GLU A 71 -1.10 9.15 5.36
CA GLU A 71 -1.94 9.91 4.42
C GLU A 71 -2.84 8.98 3.61
N LYS A 72 -4.12 9.36 3.49
CA LYS A 72 -5.13 8.62 2.72
C LYS A 72 -4.74 8.47 1.25
N GLN A 73 -4.60 7.22 0.80
CA GLN A 73 -4.27 6.88 -0.58
C GLN A 73 -5.54 6.77 -1.42
N ARG A 74 -5.78 7.73 -2.32
CA ARG A 74 -6.96 7.70 -3.20
C ARG A 74 -6.74 6.79 -4.41
N ILE A 75 -7.67 5.86 -4.64
CA ILE A 75 -7.70 4.97 -5.81
C ILE A 75 -9.03 5.14 -6.55
N PRO A 76 -9.05 5.85 -7.70
CA PRO A 76 -10.28 6.15 -8.40
C PRO A 76 -10.82 4.93 -9.16
N VAL A 77 -12.13 4.71 -9.11
CA VAL A 77 -12.84 3.70 -9.91
C VAL A 77 -13.62 4.43 -11.01
N ILE A 78 -13.05 4.50 -12.22
CA ILE A 78 -13.61 5.28 -13.33
C ILE A 78 -14.20 4.37 -14.41
N PHE A 79 -15.44 4.63 -14.83
CA PHE A 79 -16.08 4.01 -15.98
C PHE A 79 -15.84 4.87 -17.24
N THR A 80 -15.12 4.35 -18.23
CA THR A 80 -14.58 5.17 -19.34
C THR A 80 -15.21 4.92 -20.70
N GLU A 81 -16.08 3.91 -20.85
CA GLU A 81 -16.46 3.42 -22.19
C GLU A 81 -17.87 3.84 -22.67
N VAL A 82 -18.86 4.09 -21.79
CA VAL A 82 -20.24 4.47 -22.19
C VAL A 82 -20.79 5.50 -21.21
N SER A 83 -21.33 6.61 -21.72
CA SER A 83 -21.97 7.63 -20.88
C SER A 83 -23.34 7.14 -20.42
N GLY A 84 -23.71 7.40 -19.17
CA GLY A 84 -25.07 7.11 -18.68
C GLY A 84 -26.16 7.80 -19.51
N LYS A 85 -25.81 8.84 -20.28
CA LYS A 85 -26.70 9.52 -21.24
C LYS A 85 -27.05 8.66 -22.45
N ASP A 86 -26.18 7.72 -22.82
CA ASP A 86 -26.34 6.85 -23.99
C ASP A 86 -27.36 5.73 -23.77
N LEU A 87 -27.91 5.61 -22.56
CA LEU A 87 -28.93 4.64 -22.18
C LEU A 87 -30.36 5.19 -22.32
N TYR A 88 -30.54 6.50 -22.43
CA TYR A 88 -31.86 7.11 -22.53
C TYR A 88 -32.41 7.11 -23.97
N ILE A 89 -33.73 7.01 -24.08
CA ILE A 89 -34.47 7.13 -25.34
C ILE A 89 -35.10 8.52 -25.41
N SER A 90 -34.93 9.19 -26.56
CA SER A 90 -35.58 10.47 -26.85
C SER A 90 -37.09 10.29 -27.00
N THR A 91 -37.88 11.08 -26.27
CA THR A 91 -39.34 11.16 -26.41
C THR A 91 -39.79 12.33 -27.29
N LYS A 92 -38.84 13.14 -27.80
CA LYS A 92 -39.14 14.36 -28.56
C LYS A 92 -39.73 14.08 -29.94
N ASP A 93 -39.37 12.94 -30.53
CA ASP A 93 -39.71 12.58 -31.91
C ASP A 93 -41.07 11.84 -32.03
N ILE A 94 -41.84 11.78 -30.93
CA ILE A 94 -43.16 11.15 -30.89
C ILE A 94 -44.23 12.15 -31.32
N GLY A 95 -44.84 11.89 -32.47
CA GLY A 95 -45.92 12.72 -33.03
C GLY A 95 -47.32 12.32 -32.57
N LEU A 96 -48.33 12.86 -33.27
CA LEU A 96 -49.76 12.66 -32.95
C LEU A 96 -50.37 11.39 -33.58
N SER A 97 -49.75 10.85 -34.64
CA SER A 97 -50.16 9.60 -35.28
C SER A 97 -49.03 8.58 -35.25
N ARG A 98 -49.37 7.29 -35.36
CA ARG A 98 -48.39 6.19 -35.27
C ARG A 98 -47.21 6.26 -36.25
N ASP A 99 -47.43 6.83 -37.44
CA ASP A 99 -46.46 6.84 -38.54
C ASP A 99 -45.94 8.25 -38.89
N CYS A 100 -46.10 9.23 -38.00
CA CYS A 100 -45.66 10.61 -38.25
C CYS A 100 -45.07 11.21 -36.97
N PRO A 101 -43.80 11.67 -36.97
CA PRO A 101 -42.90 11.87 -38.11
C PRO A 101 -42.25 10.60 -38.69
N ALA A 102 -42.18 9.50 -37.93
CA ALA A 102 -41.68 8.19 -38.38
C ALA A 102 -42.55 7.06 -37.79
N ASP A 103 -42.39 5.81 -38.25
CA ASP A 103 -43.07 4.65 -37.67
C ASP A 103 -42.56 4.43 -36.23
N GLU A 104 -43.43 4.70 -35.26
CA GLU A 104 -43.14 4.61 -33.84
C GLU A 104 -42.75 3.19 -33.41
N LEU A 105 -43.27 2.16 -34.07
CA LEU A 105 -42.92 0.77 -33.76
C LEU A 105 -41.52 0.43 -34.25
N MET A 106 -41.15 0.90 -35.45
CA MET A 106 -39.81 0.72 -36.00
C MET A 106 -38.77 1.51 -35.19
N TYR A 107 -39.09 2.76 -34.84
CA TYR A 107 -38.27 3.59 -33.95
C TYR A 107 -38.04 2.89 -32.61
N TRP A 108 -39.12 2.48 -31.93
CA TRP A 108 -39.03 1.80 -30.64
C TRP A 108 -38.22 0.50 -30.71
N ASN A 109 -38.48 -0.37 -31.69
CA ASN A 109 -37.73 -1.63 -31.82
C ASN A 109 -36.23 -1.40 -32.04
N THR A 110 -35.87 -0.40 -32.86
CA THR A 110 -34.47 -0.07 -33.13
C THR A 110 -33.80 0.52 -31.89
N SER A 111 -34.46 1.47 -31.24
CA SER A 111 -33.95 2.10 -30.02
C SER A 111 -33.83 1.11 -28.86
N VAL A 112 -34.82 0.25 -28.62
CA VAL A 112 -34.75 -0.75 -27.53
C VAL A 112 -33.62 -1.74 -27.79
N ARG A 113 -33.42 -2.19 -29.04
CA ARG A 113 -32.34 -3.11 -29.37
C ARG A 113 -30.97 -2.46 -29.12
N GLU A 114 -30.74 -1.27 -29.69
CA GLU A 114 -29.48 -0.55 -29.52
C GLU A 114 -29.20 -0.23 -28.03
N LYS A 115 -30.22 0.23 -27.30
CA LYS A 115 -30.07 0.58 -25.89
C LYS A 115 -29.92 -0.65 -24.99
N SER A 116 -30.56 -1.78 -25.31
CA SER A 116 -30.37 -3.04 -24.57
C SER A 116 -28.93 -3.56 -24.69
N ASP A 117 -28.33 -3.48 -25.88
CA ASP A 117 -26.92 -3.85 -26.08
C ASP A 117 -25.99 -2.92 -25.27
N ASN A 118 -26.31 -1.63 -25.21
CA ASN A 118 -25.58 -0.66 -24.39
C ASN A 118 -25.77 -0.91 -22.88
N VAL A 119 -26.95 -1.33 -22.42
CA VAL A 119 -27.20 -1.72 -21.03
C VAL A 119 -26.32 -2.89 -20.64
N GLU A 120 -26.24 -3.94 -21.46
CA GLU A 120 -25.40 -5.10 -21.16
C GLU A 120 -23.92 -4.71 -21.07
N ARG A 121 -23.43 -3.87 -22.00
CA ARG A 121 -22.06 -3.34 -21.95
C ARG A 121 -21.84 -2.51 -20.70
N TYR A 122 -22.78 -1.62 -20.37
CA TYR A 122 -22.71 -0.75 -19.19
C TYR A 122 -22.65 -1.57 -17.89
N LEU A 123 -23.45 -2.64 -17.77
CA LEU A 123 -23.45 -3.53 -16.61
C LEU A 123 -22.14 -4.34 -16.45
N LYS A 124 -21.37 -4.54 -17.52
CA LYS A 124 -20.05 -5.20 -17.47
C LYS A 124 -18.92 -4.26 -17.05
N MET A 125 -19.10 -2.94 -17.16
CA MET A 125 -18.06 -1.96 -16.84
C MET A 125 -17.62 -1.95 -15.38
N PRO A 126 -18.52 -2.06 -14.39
CA PRO A 126 -18.13 -2.05 -12.98
C PRO A 126 -17.11 -3.12 -12.65
N ARG A 127 -17.30 -4.33 -13.17
CA ARG A 127 -16.37 -5.44 -12.96
C ARG A 127 -14.97 -5.11 -13.47
N ARG A 128 -14.86 -4.60 -14.71
CA ARG A 128 -13.56 -4.23 -15.30
C ARG A 128 -12.88 -3.07 -14.56
N ALA A 129 -13.65 -2.08 -14.10
CA ALA A 129 -13.12 -0.95 -13.35
C ALA A 129 -12.61 -1.38 -11.96
N VAL A 130 -13.33 -2.29 -11.30
CA VAL A 130 -12.92 -2.93 -10.05
C VAL A 130 -11.63 -3.74 -10.27
N ASP A 131 -11.54 -4.53 -11.33
CA ASP A 131 -10.33 -5.30 -11.66
C ASP A 131 -9.11 -4.38 -11.88
N ARG A 132 -9.29 -3.26 -12.60
CA ARG A 132 -8.22 -2.25 -12.79
C ARG A 132 -7.81 -1.58 -11.48
N ALA A 133 -8.78 -1.21 -10.64
CA ALA A 133 -8.51 -0.60 -9.35
C ALA A 133 -7.77 -1.58 -8.42
N ALA A 134 -8.16 -2.85 -8.40
CA ALA A 134 -7.46 -3.90 -7.64
C ALA A 134 -6.00 -4.07 -8.10
N ALA A 135 -5.76 -4.07 -9.42
CA ALA A 135 -4.39 -4.10 -9.95
C ALA A 135 -3.57 -2.87 -9.52
N GLN A 136 -4.19 -1.69 -9.50
CA GLN A 136 -3.56 -0.46 -9.04
C GLN A 136 -3.24 -0.49 -7.54
N VAL A 137 -4.13 -1.03 -6.71
CA VAL A 137 -3.88 -1.26 -5.27
C VAL A 137 -2.65 -2.13 -5.11
N LYS A 138 -2.59 -3.27 -5.82
CA LYS A 138 -1.47 -4.20 -5.74
C LYS A 138 -0.14 -3.54 -6.12
N SER A 139 -0.12 -2.84 -7.25
CA SER A 139 1.10 -2.16 -7.72
C SER A 139 1.58 -1.08 -6.75
N ARG A 140 0.67 -0.32 -6.12
CA ARG A 140 1.05 0.65 -5.09
C ARG A 140 1.50 -0.02 -3.81
N ALA A 141 0.83 -1.08 -3.38
CA ALA A 141 1.19 -1.81 -2.19
C ALA A 141 2.62 -2.35 -2.25
N GLU A 142 3.05 -2.89 -3.40
CA GLU A 142 4.42 -3.35 -3.62
C GLU A 142 5.46 -2.23 -3.41
N SER A 143 5.10 -0.96 -3.67
CA SER A 143 6.01 0.18 -3.46
C SER A 143 6.14 0.66 -2.01
N PHE A 144 5.30 0.18 -1.09
CA PHE A 144 5.31 0.65 0.31
C PHE A 144 6.22 -0.15 1.23
N PHE A 145 6.69 -1.32 0.78
CA PHE A 145 7.57 -2.18 1.57
C PHE A 145 9.04 -1.81 1.34
N ASP A 146 9.91 -2.20 2.28
CA ASP A 146 11.37 -1.98 2.32
C ASP A 146 11.88 -0.70 3.00
N GLU A 147 11.00 0.19 3.48
CA GLU A 147 11.41 1.35 4.27
C GLU A 147 11.44 1.06 5.79
N GLU A 148 12.49 1.53 6.47
CA GLU A 148 12.61 1.48 7.93
C GLU A 148 12.27 2.84 8.56
N TYR A 149 11.37 2.83 9.54
CA TYR A 149 10.84 4.02 10.21
C TYR A 149 11.14 4.00 11.71
N GLU A 150 11.26 5.17 12.33
CA GLU A 150 11.27 5.31 13.79
C GLU A 150 10.09 6.17 14.23
N LEU A 151 9.28 5.57 15.10
CA LEU A 151 8.13 6.20 15.71
C LEU A 151 8.30 6.15 17.22
N ASP A 152 7.90 7.23 17.90
CA ASP A 152 7.77 7.23 19.35
C ASP A 152 6.65 6.28 19.81
N ARG A 153 6.64 5.91 21.09
CA ARG A 153 5.62 5.04 21.66
C ARG A 153 4.20 5.56 21.40
N PHE A 154 3.96 6.87 21.53
CA PHE A 154 2.65 7.45 21.26
C PHE A 154 2.27 7.39 19.78
N GLN A 155 3.25 7.56 18.89
CA GLN A 155 3.04 7.43 17.45
C GLN A 155 2.76 5.98 17.02
N ILE A 156 3.37 5.00 17.70
CA ILE A 156 3.07 3.57 17.49
C ILE A 156 1.64 3.28 17.94
N GLU A 157 1.23 3.77 19.11
CA GLU A 157 -0.13 3.59 19.64
C GLU A 157 -1.17 4.24 18.72
N GLU A 158 -0.92 5.47 18.23
CA GLU A 158 -1.77 6.14 17.24
C GLU A 158 -1.86 5.36 15.93
N LEU A 159 -0.75 4.80 15.44
CA LEU A 159 -0.72 3.97 14.24
C LEU A 159 -1.50 2.66 14.42
N GLU A 160 -1.41 2.03 15.60
CA GLU A 160 -2.19 0.82 15.96
C GLU A 160 -3.69 1.14 16.00
N GLU A 161 -4.10 2.25 16.62
CA GLU A 161 -5.49 2.70 16.60
C GLU A 161 -5.98 2.98 15.17
N GLU A 162 -5.17 3.66 14.35
CA GLU A 162 -5.53 3.94 12.95
C GLU A 162 -5.65 2.63 12.14
N LEU A 163 -4.77 1.64 12.36
CA LEU A 163 -4.85 0.32 11.74
C LEU A 163 -6.16 -0.41 12.09
N ASP A 164 -6.55 -0.43 13.37
CA ASP A 164 -7.79 -1.06 13.82
C ASP A 164 -9.02 -0.40 13.20
N THR A 165 -9.04 0.94 13.11
CA THR A 165 -10.15 1.67 12.48
C THR A 165 -10.25 1.37 10.99
N LEU A 166 -9.12 1.30 10.28
CA LEU A 166 -9.07 0.97 8.86
C LEU A 166 -9.48 -0.48 8.61
N GLU A 167 -9.05 -1.42 9.45
CA GLU A 167 -9.46 -2.83 9.38
C GLU A 167 -10.98 -2.97 9.55
N LEU A 168 -11.55 -2.31 10.56
CA LEU A 168 -13.00 -2.32 10.78
C LEU A 168 -13.76 -1.75 9.57
N GLN A 169 -13.26 -0.66 8.98
CA GLN A 169 -13.85 -0.09 7.76
C GLN A 169 -13.81 -1.07 6.59
N ILE A 170 -12.70 -1.79 6.40
CA ILE A 170 -12.56 -2.80 5.33
C ILE A 170 -13.54 -3.95 5.56
N LEU A 171 -13.67 -4.45 6.80
CA LEU A 171 -14.55 -5.56 7.16
C LEU A 171 -16.05 -5.21 7.07
N THR A 172 -16.41 -3.98 7.41
CA THR A 172 -17.80 -3.48 7.40
C THR A 172 -18.23 -2.91 6.05
N SER A 173 -17.30 -2.75 5.09
CA SER A 173 -17.58 -2.23 3.76
C SER A 173 -18.50 -3.18 2.97
N ASP A 174 -19.74 -2.76 2.76
CA ASP A 174 -20.69 -3.46 1.90
C ASP A 174 -20.38 -3.22 0.42
N THR A 175 -19.48 -4.05 -0.13
CA THR A 175 -19.16 -4.11 -1.55
C THR A 175 -20.14 -4.96 -2.36
N ARG A 176 -21.19 -5.52 -1.74
CA ARG A 176 -22.13 -6.46 -2.38
C ARG A 176 -23.22 -5.75 -3.18
N SER A 177 -22.82 -4.81 -4.03
CA SER A 177 -23.72 -4.15 -4.98
C SER A 177 -23.68 -4.85 -6.34
N THR A 178 -24.07 -6.12 -6.37
CA THR A 178 -24.28 -6.80 -7.65
C THR A 178 -25.61 -6.33 -8.24
N VAL A 179 -25.54 -5.37 -9.15
CA VAL A 179 -26.66 -4.99 -9.99
C VAL A 179 -27.12 -6.23 -10.78
N ASP A 180 -28.31 -6.77 -10.45
CA ASP A 180 -28.82 -8.01 -11.06
C ASP A 180 -29.29 -7.74 -12.50
N GLY A 181 -28.39 -7.99 -13.45
CA GLY A 181 -28.66 -7.84 -14.88
C GLY A 181 -29.86 -8.66 -15.36
N LYS A 182 -30.15 -9.83 -14.75
CA LYS A 182 -31.31 -10.65 -15.14
C LYS A 182 -32.63 -9.98 -14.73
N GLN A 183 -32.68 -9.35 -13.55
CA GLN A 183 -33.85 -8.59 -13.12
C GLN A 183 -34.07 -7.34 -13.97
N ILE A 184 -33.00 -6.64 -14.33
CA ILE A 184 -33.09 -5.48 -15.22
C ILE A 184 -33.64 -5.90 -16.58
N GLN A 185 -33.12 -6.99 -17.16
CA GLN A 185 -33.61 -7.47 -18.45
C GLN A 185 -35.09 -7.87 -18.42
N LYS A 186 -35.57 -8.48 -17.31
CA LYS A 186 -36.99 -8.78 -17.12
C LYS A 186 -37.84 -7.50 -17.12
N LYS A 187 -37.44 -6.48 -16.35
CA LYS A 187 -38.15 -5.18 -16.30
C LYS A 187 -38.13 -4.46 -17.65
N VAL A 188 -37.01 -4.51 -18.38
CA VAL A 188 -36.89 -3.97 -19.74
C VAL A 188 -37.89 -4.65 -20.67
N ASN A 189 -37.99 -5.99 -20.64
CA ASN A 189 -38.93 -6.75 -21.47
C ASN A 189 -40.41 -6.47 -21.11
N GLU A 190 -40.72 -6.27 -19.83
CA GLU A 190 -42.07 -5.90 -19.37
C GLU A 190 -42.48 -4.51 -19.90
N ILE A 191 -41.56 -3.54 -19.82
CA ILE A 191 -41.79 -2.19 -20.36
C ILE A 191 -41.91 -2.25 -21.88
N ASP A 192 -41.03 -2.98 -22.58
CA ASP A 192 -41.08 -3.17 -24.04
C ASP A 192 -42.45 -3.69 -24.51
N ARG A 193 -42.98 -4.73 -23.85
CA ARG A 193 -44.33 -5.26 -24.15
C ARG A 193 -45.42 -4.22 -23.95
N LYS A 194 -45.32 -3.41 -22.90
CA LYS A 194 -46.30 -2.36 -22.60
C LYS A 194 -46.27 -1.24 -23.65
N VAL A 195 -45.07 -0.76 -24.02
CA VAL A 195 -44.92 0.27 -25.05
C VAL A 195 -45.43 -0.24 -26.40
N LYS A 196 -45.11 -1.49 -26.79
CA LYS A 196 -45.64 -2.11 -28.02
C LYS A 196 -47.17 -2.19 -28.02
N LYS A 197 -47.79 -2.51 -26.88
CA LYS A 197 -49.24 -2.51 -26.73
C LYS A 197 -49.83 -1.11 -26.88
N ASP A 198 -49.21 -0.10 -26.26
CA ASP A 198 -49.66 1.29 -26.36
C ASP A 198 -49.49 1.85 -27.80
N ILE A 199 -48.42 1.47 -28.52
CA ILE A 199 -48.23 1.78 -29.95
C ILE A 199 -49.27 1.09 -30.83
N ALA A 200 -49.63 -0.16 -30.54
CA ALA A 200 -50.57 -0.93 -31.35
C ALA A 200 -51.98 -0.33 -31.36
N VAL A 201 -52.41 0.32 -30.28
CA VAL A 201 -53.72 0.98 -30.17
C VAL A 201 -53.81 2.26 -31.01
N ARG A 202 -52.66 2.84 -31.40
CA ARG A 202 -52.65 4.09 -32.17
C ARG A 202 -53.02 3.88 -33.64
N MET A 203 -53.87 4.78 -34.12
CA MET A 203 -54.24 4.85 -35.53
C MET A 203 -53.08 5.37 -36.39
N ARG A 204 -52.92 4.77 -37.57
CA ARG A 204 -52.04 5.28 -38.63
C ARG A 204 -52.56 6.60 -39.18
N ARG A 205 -51.68 7.44 -39.73
CA ARG A 205 -52.06 8.73 -40.32
C ARG A 205 -53.17 8.58 -41.38
N GLY A 206 -53.04 7.57 -42.25
CA GLY A 206 -54.04 7.28 -43.28
C GLY A 206 -55.41 6.94 -42.69
N VAL A 207 -55.45 6.19 -41.59
CA VAL A 207 -56.69 5.85 -40.88
C VAL A 207 -57.30 7.10 -40.25
N VAL A 208 -56.51 7.92 -39.54
CA VAL A 208 -56.99 9.19 -38.93
C VAL A 208 -57.62 10.11 -39.98
N ILE A 209 -56.97 10.27 -41.14
CA ILE A 209 -57.50 11.08 -42.24
C ILE A 209 -58.76 10.44 -42.83
N SER A 210 -58.76 9.14 -43.10
CA SER A 210 -59.92 8.44 -43.68
C SER A 210 -61.15 8.48 -42.77
N THR A 211 -60.98 8.27 -41.46
CA THR A 211 -62.05 8.35 -40.47
C THR A 211 -62.55 9.78 -40.34
N GLY A 212 -61.65 10.77 -40.35
CA GLY A 212 -62.02 12.18 -40.36
C GLY A 212 -62.86 12.56 -41.59
N VAL A 213 -62.45 12.12 -42.79
CA VAL A 213 -63.19 12.33 -44.03
C VAL A 213 -64.54 11.61 -44.01
N LEU A 214 -64.60 10.38 -43.49
CA LEU A 214 -65.85 9.61 -43.41
C LEU A 214 -66.84 10.23 -42.43
N ILE A 215 -66.39 10.69 -41.26
CA ILE A 215 -67.23 11.43 -40.32
C ILE A 215 -67.75 12.71 -40.98
N LEU A 216 -66.91 13.42 -41.72
CA LEU A 216 -67.30 14.63 -42.45
C LEU A 216 -68.31 14.33 -43.56
N LEU A 217 -68.18 13.20 -44.28
CA LEU A 217 -69.12 12.77 -45.32
C LEU A 217 -70.47 12.34 -44.75
N VAL A 218 -70.49 11.57 -43.65
CA VAL A 218 -71.73 11.20 -42.94
C VAL A 218 -72.42 12.44 -42.41
N TYR A 219 -71.64 13.38 -41.86
CA TYR A 219 -72.12 14.66 -41.40
C TYR A 219 -72.74 15.48 -42.53
N LEU A 220 -72.06 15.59 -43.68
CA LEU A 220 -72.58 16.26 -44.87
C LEU A 220 -73.88 15.60 -45.37
N MET A 221 -73.97 14.27 -45.43
CA MET A 221 -75.20 13.59 -45.84
C MET A 221 -76.41 13.91 -44.94
N GLY A 222 -76.19 14.05 -43.63
CA GLY A 222 -77.24 14.43 -42.69
C GLY A 222 -77.61 15.92 -42.75
N TYR A 223 -76.64 16.80 -43.02
CA TYR A 223 -76.83 18.24 -43.02
C TYR A 223 -77.25 18.84 -44.37
N ILE A 224 -76.94 18.19 -45.49
CA ILE A 224 -77.32 18.65 -46.84
C ILE A 224 -78.84 18.83 -46.97
N PRO A 225 -79.71 17.88 -46.55
CA PRO A 225 -81.16 18.07 -46.61
C PRO A 225 -81.65 19.23 -45.73
N TYR A 226 -81.05 19.41 -44.55
CA TYR A 226 -81.37 20.50 -43.62
C TYR A 226 -80.97 21.87 -44.19
N MET A 227 -79.80 21.95 -44.82
CA MET A 227 -79.30 23.14 -45.51
C MET A 227 -80.17 23.53 -46.71
N PHE A 228 -80.58 22.56 -47.54
CA PHE A 228 -81.51 22.82 -48.66
C PHE A 228 -82.89 23.28 -48.19
N ASN A 229 -83.44 22.68 -47.12
CA ASN A 229 -84.72 23.10 -46.55
C ASN A 229 -84.64 24.52 -45.94
N SER A 230 -83.52 24.83 -45.29
CA SER A 230 -83.22 26.14 -44.74
C SER A 230 -83.04 27.23 -45.80
N LEU A 231 -82.48 26.89 -46.97
CA LEU A 231 -82.29 27.82 -48.09
C LEU A 231 -83.64 28.29 -48.66
N ARG A 232 -84.66 27.44 -48.57
CA ARG A 232 -86.03 27.70 -49.02
C ARG A 232 -86.83 28.61 -48.07
N ASN A 233 -86.43 28.70 -46.80
CA ASN A 233 -87.13 29.42 -45.74
C ASN A 233 -86.52 30.80 -45.39
N GLY A 234 -85.54 31.28 -46.17
CA GLY A 234 -84.95 32.63 -46.07
C GLY A 234 -83.54 32.69 -45.46
N GLY A 235 -82.79 33.74 -45.80
CA GLY A 235 -81.35 33.87 -45.51
C GLY A 235 -80.94 33.84 -44.03
N GLY A 236 -81.84 34.25 -43.12
CA GLY A 236 -81.59 34.19 -41.66
C GLY A 236 -81.57 32.75 -41.11
N ALA A 237 -82.43 31.87 -41.62
CA ALA A 237 -82.44 30.45 -41.24
C ALA A 237 -81.16 29.75 -41.75
N PHE A 238 -80.69 30.11 -42.94
CA PHE A 238 -79.46 29.56 -43.53
C PHE A 238 -78.21 29.94 -42.73
N ALA A 239 -78.13 31.17 -42.22
CA ALA A 239 -77.04 31.60 -41.34
C ALA A 239 -77.04 30.84 -40.00
N GLY A 240 -78.22 30.58 -39.42
CA GLY A 240 -78.36 29.76 -38.20
C GLY A 240 -77.95 28.30 -38.42
N ALA A 241 -78.37 27.70 -39.53
CA ALA A 241 -77.99 26.33 -39.91
C ALA A 241 -76.48 26.19 -40.13
N LEU A 242 -75.84 27.18 -40.78
CA LEU A 242 -74.39 27.24 -40.93
C LEU A 242 -73.67 27.36 -39.59
N GLY A 243 -74.15 28.23 -38.69
CA GLY A 243 -73.55 28.44 -37.37
C GLY A 243 -73.55 27.17 -36.50
N ILE A 244 -74.68 26.45 -36.44
CA ILE A 244 -74.77 25.17 -35.72
C ILE A 244 -73.87 24.14 -36.39
N SER A 245 -73.78 24.15 -37.73
CA SER A 245 -72.99 23.17 -38.44
C SER A 245 -71.48 23.32 -38.21
N LEU A 246 -71.01 24.57 -38.17
CA LEU A 246 -69.63 24.92 -37.85
C LEU A 246 -69.31 24.62 -36.38
N GLY A 247 -70.23 24.90 -35.46
CA GLY A 247 -70.08 24.55 -34.05
C GLY A 247 -69.92 23.04 -33.82
N ALA A 248 -70.76 22.22 -34.44
CA ALA A 248 -70.71 20.77 -34.29
C ALA A 248 -69.42 20.15 -34.88
N THR A 249 -68.99 20.59 -36.05
CA THR A 249 -67.72 20.13 -36.65
C THR A 249 -66.51 20.52 -35.81
N LEU A 250 -66.53 21.73 -35.23
CA LEU A 250 -65.47 22.20 -34.33
C LEU A 250 -65.37 21.32 -33.07
N ILE A 251 -66.50 20.97 -32.45
CA ILE A 251 -66.52 20.09 -31.26
C ILE A 251 -65.95 18.70 -31.58
N VAL A 252 -66.33 18.11 -32.72
CA VAL A 252 -65.83 16.80 -33.15
C VAL A 252 -64.33 16.85 -33.47
N ALA A 253 -63.87 17.91 -34.15
CA ALA A 253 -62.45 18.13 -34.43
C ALA A 253 -61.63 18.29 -33.14
N ILE A 254 -62.11 19.09 -32.18
CA ILE A 254 -61.48 19.25 -30.87
C ILE A 254 -61.43 17.91 -30.13
N GLY A 255 -62.53 17.16 -30.09
CA GLY A 255 -62.58 15.84 -29.46
C GLY A 255 -61.56 14.86 -30.06
N GLY A 256 -61.43 14.85 -31.39
CA GLY A 256 -60.43 14.04 -32.09
C GLY A 256 -58.99 14.44 -31.75
N ILE A 257 -58.69 15.74 -31.72
CA ILE A 257 -57.36 16.24 -31.35
C ILE A 257 -57.04 15.89 -29.89
N VAL A 258 -57.99 16.07 -28.97
CA VAL A 258 -57.82 15.71 -27.55
C VAL A 258 -57.53 14.22 -27.40
N ALA A 259 -58.25 13.34 -28.11
CA ALA A 259 -57.99 11.90 -28.08
C ALA A 259 -56.58 11.55 -28.58
N LEU A 260 -56.11 12.18 -29.67
CA LEU A 260 -54.74 12.00 -30.18
C LEU A 260 -53.68 12.48 -29.19
N VAL A 261 -53.92 13.60 -28.50
CA VAL A 261 -53.03 14.12 -27.46
C VAL A 261 -52.97 13.19 -26.24
N LEU A 262 -54.10 12.61 -25.83
CA LEU A 262 -54.13 11.63 -24.72
C LEU A 262 -53.34 10.37 -25.07
N LEU A 263 -53.50 9.83 -26.29
CA LEU A 263 -52.73 8.68 -26.77
C LEU A 263 -51.23 8.99 -26.84
N ARG A 264 -50.85 10.19 -27.29
CA ARG A 264 -49.45 10.65 -27.26
C ARG A 264 -48.92 10.70 -25.83
N LYS A 265 -49.67 11.27 -24.88
CA LYS A 265 -49.28 11.32 -23.46
C LYS A 265 -49.08 9.93 -22.87
N GLN A 266 -49.93 8.96 -23.20
CA GLN A 266 -49.81 7.59 -22.72
C GLN A 266 -48.50 6.93 -23.18
N ILE A 267 -48.13 7.08 -24.45
CA ILE A 267 -46.86 6.52 -24.97
C ILE A 267 -45.66 7.26 -24.37
N VAL A 268 -45.69 8.58 -24.30
CA VAL A 268 -44.60 9.36 -23.67
C VAL A 268 -44.38 8.89 -22.24
N ALA A 269 -45.45 8.76 -21.44
CA ALA A 269 -45.36 8.24 -20.08
C ALA A 269 -44.83 6.79 -20.03
N SER A 270 -45.15 5.96 -21.04
CA SER A 270 -44.63 4.60 -21.14
C SER A 270 -43.13 4.54 -21.44
N MET A 271 -42.62 5.44 -22.30
CA MET A 271 -41.21 5.57 -22.62
C MET A 271 -40.42 6.26 -21.50
N GLU A 272 -41.04 7.20 -20.77
CA GLU A 272 -40.44 7.81 -19.57
C GLU A 272 -40.18 6.76 -18.49
N ARG A 273 -41.08 5.78 -18.30
CA ARG A 273 -40.82 4.65 -17.39
C ARG A 273 -39.58 3.84 -17.75
N PHE A 274 -39.26 3.73 -19.05
CA PHE A 274 -37.99 3.11 -19.48
C PHE A 274 -36.81 3.97 -19.05
N ASN A 275 -36.87 5.28 -19.29
CA ASN A 275 -35.81 6.22 -18.89
C ASN A 275 -35.62 6.28 -17.36
N ASP A 276 -36.69 6.17 -16.59
CA ASP A 276 -36.63 6.10 -15.11
C ASP A 276 -35.94 4.82 -14.63
N LEU A 277 -36.22 3.68 -15.28
CA LEU A 277 -35.50 2.43 -15.02
C LEU A 277 -34.00 2.59 -15.32
N MET A 278 -33.66 3.16 -16.49
CA MET A 278 -32.26 3.40 -16.86
C MET A 278 -31.56 4.35 -15.88
N ARG A 279 -32.25 5.40 -15.42
CA ARG A 279 -31.72 6.32 -14.40
C ARG A 279 -31.44 5.61 -13.08
N SER A 280 -32.34 4.73 -12.65
CA SER A 280 -32.13 3.90 -11.46
C SER A 280 -30.90 2.98 -11.60
N VAL A 281 -30.71 2.38 -12.78
CA VAL A 281 -29.53 1.56 -13.07
C VAL A 281 -28.23 2.38 -13.02
N VAL A 282 -28.20 3.54 -13.69
CA VAL A 282 -27.03 4.44 -13.69
C VAL A 282 -26.69 4.89 -12.27
N ASN A 283 -27.69 5.30 -11.49
CA ASN A 283 -27.49 5.71 -10.11
C ASN A 283 -26.96 4.57 -9.26
N SER A 284 -27.53 3.36 -9.38
CA SER A 284 -27.06 2.18 -8.65
C SER A 284 -25.60 1.84 -8.99
N VAL A 285 -25.23 1.89 -10.28
CA VAL A 285 -23.86 1.65 -10.73
C VAL A 285 -22.88 2.71 -10.20
N ASN A 286 -23.25 3.99 -10.25
CA ASN A 286 -22.40 5.08 -9.72
C ASN A 286 -22.23 4.98 -8.20
N THR A 287 -23.30 4.68 -7.45
CA THR A 287 -23.20 4.46 -6.00
C THR A 287 -22.28 3.27 -5.69
N SER A 288 -22.38 2.20 -6.49
CA SER A 288 -21.49 1.04 -6.38
C SER A 288 -20.03 1.43 -6.62
N ALA A 289 -19.76 2.25 -7.65
CA ALA A 289 -18.43 2.77 -7.96
C ALA A 289 -17.79 3.50 -6.78
N HIS A 290 -18.54 4.40 -6.15
CA HIS A 290 -18.07 5.16 -4.99
C HIS A 290 -17.76 4.25 -3.81
N LYS A 291 -18.61 3.23 -3.55
CA LYS A 291 -18.33 2.23 -2.52
C LYS A 291 -17.02 1.47 -2.80
N TYR A 292 -16.76 1.08 -4.05
CA TYR A 292 -15.51 0.43 -4.41
C TYR A 292 -14.30 1.38 -4.35
N GLU A 293 -14.44 2.64 -4.77
CA GLU A 293 -13.40 3.67 -4.65
C GLU A 293 -13.02 3.87 -3.18
N GLU A 294 -14.01 3.98 -2.30
CA GLU A 294 -13.80 4.09 -0.86
C GLU A 294 -13.10 2.85 -0.31
N TYR A 295 -13.63 1.65 -0.61
CA TYR A 295 -13.04 0.38 -0.18
C TYR A 295 -11.57 0.23 -0.61
N PHE A 296 -11.26 0.43 -1.90
CA PHE A 296 -9.89 0.29 -2.40
C PHE A 296 -8.95 1.37 -1.87
N SER A 297 -9.45 2.58 -1.65
CA SER A 297 -8.66 3.66 -1.05
C SER A 297 -8.32 3.34 0.42
N THR A 298 -9.30 2.88 1.19
CA THR A 298 -9.11 2.44 2.57
C THR A 298 -8.17 1.24 2.64
N LEU A 299 -8.35 0.24 1.77
CA LEU A 299 -7.46 -0.92 1.69
C LEU A 299 -6.01 -0.52 1.37
N CYS A 300 -5.79 0.36 0.40
CA CYS A 300 -4.45 0.84 0.06
C CYS A 300 -3.82 1.65 1.19
N THR A 301 -4.63 2.43 1.92
CA THR A 301 -4.18 3.19 3.09
C THR A 301 -3.80 2.25 4.23
N TYR A 302 -4.59 1.22 4.50
CA TYR A 302 -4.29 0.16 5.45
C TYR A 302 -2.98 -0.56 5.10
N MET A 303 -2.77 -0.92 3.83
CA MET A 303 -1.53 -1.58 3.41
C MET A 303 -0.29 -0.69 3.62
N LYS A 304 -0.41 0.63 3.43
CA LYS A 304 0.66 1.59 3.74
C LYS A 304 0.91 1.71 5.25
N ALA A 305 -0.14 1.81 6.05
CA ALA A 305 -0.03 1.83 7.51
C ALA A 305 0.66 0.56 8.03
N GLN A 306 0.28 -0.59 7.48
CA GLN A 306 0.85 -1.89 7.84
C GLN A 306 2.32 -2.01 7.43
N SER A 307 2.71 -1.45 6.28
CA SER A 307 4.12 -1.45 5.86
C SER A 307 4.98 -0.58 6.77
N ILE A 308 4.46 0.58 7.21
CA ILE A 308 5.12 1.45 8.20
C ILE A 308 5.30 0.70 9.52
N TYR A 309 4.23 0.06 10.02
CA TYR A 309 4.28 -0.73 11.25
C TYR A 309 5.32 -1.88 11.18
N ALA A 310 5.34 -2.60 10.05
CA ALA A 310 6.34 -3.65 9.79
C ALA A 310 7.77 -3.09 9.74
N GLY A 311 7.96 -1.91 9.15
CA GLY A 311 9.25 -1.21 9.12
C GLY A 311 9.73 -0.81 10.51
N VAL A 312 8.83 -0.32 11.38
CA VAL A 312 9.14 0.06 12.77
C VAL A 312 9.55 -1.16 13.59
N THR A 313 8.81 -2.27 13.48
CA THR A 313 9.13 -3.51 14.22
C THR A 313 10.47 -4.10 13.80
N LYS A 314 10.72 -4.21 12.49
CA LYS A 314 12.01 -4.67 11.95
C LYS A 314 13.18 -3.79 12.40
N ARG A 315 12.98 -2.46 12.38
CA ARG A 315 13.99 -1.50 12.85
C ARG A 315 14.22 -1.61 14.36
N LYS A 316 13.17 -1.77 15.17
CA LYS A 316 13.29 -1.97 16.62
C LYS A 316 14.20 -3.15 16.94
N ASP A 317 14.06 -4.25 16.20
CA ASP A 317 14.91 -5.43 16.35
C ASP A 317 16.36 -5.16 15.90
N ALA A 318 16.54 -4.50 14.75
CA ALA A 318 17.88 -4.15 14.24
C ALA A 318 18.61 -3.14 15.13
N VAL A 319 17.93 -2.10 15.59
CA VAL A 319 18.44 -1.09 16.54
C VAL A 319 18.74 -1.76 17.87
N SER A 320 17.85 -2.62 18.38
CA SER A 320 18.10 -3.40 19.60
C SER A 320 19.37 -4.24 19.48
N ALA A 321 19.53 -4.98 18.37
CA ALA A 321 20.71 -5.79 18.12
C ALA A 321 21.99 -4.94 18.01
N ARG A 322 21.95 -3.82 17.28
CA ARG A 322 23.08 -2.89 17.14
C ARG A 322 23.45 -2.25 18.48
N VAL A 323 22.49 -1.75 19.23
CA VAL A 323 22.70 -1.16 20.57
C VAL A 323 23.25 -2.20 21.52
N GLN A 324 22.78 -3.45 21.46
CA GLN A 324 23.30 -4.55 22.26
C GLN A 324 24.76 -4.83 21.92
N LYS A 325 25.12 -4.93 20.63
CA LYS A 325 26.53 -5.08 20.20
C LYS A 325 27.40 -3.91 20.68
N LEU A 326 26.95 -2.67 20.51
CA LEU A 326 27.68 -1.49 20.98
C LEU A 326 27.86 -1.47 22.50
N ARG A 327 26.86 -1.92 23.28
CA ARG A 327 26.99 -2.10 24.73
C ARG A 327 28.00 -3.18 25.09
N THR A 328 28.02 -4.30 24.36
CA THR A 328 29.03 -5.36 24.52
C THR A 328 30.43 -4.82 24.22
N HIS A 329 30.61 -4.04 23.15
CA HIS A 329 31.87 -3.36 22.84
C HIS A 329 32.28 -2.40 23.95
N LYS A 330 31.35 -1.58 24.46
CA LYS A 330 31.62 -0.65 25.56
C LYS A 330 32.13 -1.38 26.81
N GLN A 331 31.51 -2.50 27.16
CA GLN A 331 31.97 -3.33 28.29
C GLN A 331 33.34 -3.93 28.02
N ALA A 332 33.55 -4.52 26.83
CA ALA A 332 34.82 -5.12 26.44
C ALA A 332 35.97 -4.10 26.37
N LEU A 333 35.71 -2.88 25.88
CA LEU A 333 36.68 -1.78 25.85
C LEU A 333 37.07 -1.39 27.28
N ARG A 334 36.08 -1.21 28.17
CA ARG A 334 36.36 -0.89 29.58
C ARG A 334 37.21 -1.95 30.27
N THR A 335 36.92 -3.24 30.06
CA THR A 335 37.71 -4.32 30.67
C THR A 335 39.12 -4.40 30.10
N THR A 336 39.28 -4.17 28.79
CA THR A 336 40.58 -4.27 28.11
C THR A 336 41.47 -3.08 28.44
N ILE A 337 40.92 -1.87 28.47
CA ILE A 337 41.63 -0.65 28.91
C ILE A 337 42.11 -0.83 30.35
N ALA A 338 41.24 -1.27 31.27
CA ALA A 338 41.63 -1.47 32.67
C ALA A 338 42.77 -2.48 32.83
N ARG A 339 42.71 -3.60 32.09
CA ARG A 339 43.78 -4.61 32.05
C ARG A 339 45.11 -4.02 31.56
N ASP A 340 45.07 -3.22 30.50
CA ASP A 340 46.27 -2.67 29.89
C ASP A 340 46.85 -1.51 30.71
N GLU A 341 46.01 -0.75 31.42
CA GLU A 341 46.44 0.23 32.43
C GLU A 341 47.09 -0.44 33.65
N GLU A 342 46.54 -1.56 34.13
CA GLU A 342 47.14 -2.37 35.20
C GLU A 342 48.52 -2.91 34.77
N LEU A 343 48.64 -3.40 33.54
CA LEU A 343 49.93 -3.83 32.97
C LEU A 343 50.90 -2.65 32.87
N ALA A 344 50.48 -1.50 32.35
CA ALA A 344 51.34 -0.32 32.27
C ALA A 344 51.84 0.12 33.65
N ALA A 345 50.97 0.10 34.67
CA ALA A 345 51.33 0.42 36.05
C ALA A 345 52.33 -0.59 36.63
N ALA A 346 52.13 -1.90 36.42
CA ALA A 346 53.03 -2.94 36.92
C ALA A 346 54.46 -2.81 36.36
N PHE A 347 54.62 -2.35 35.11
CA PHE A 347 55.93 -2.14 34.49
C PHE A 347 56.50 -0.72 34.66
N GLY A 348 55.76 0.19 35.32
CA GLY A 348 56.15 1.58 35.52
C GLY A 348 56.19 2.41 34.23
N ILE A 349 55.38 2.04 33.23
CA ILE A 349 55.33 2.67 31.92
C ILE A 349 54.49 3.96 32.02
N ARG A 350 55.05 5.08 31.55
CA ARG A 350 54.31 6.34 31.46
C ARG A 350 53.42 6.37 30.23
N ARG A 351 52.19 6.83 30.43
CA ARG A 351 51.19 6.96 29.37
C ARG A 351 51.52 8.14 28.45
N ALA A 352 51.55 7.88 27.15
CA ALA A 352 51.69 8.89 26.10
C ALA A 352 50.35 9.01 25.36
N ALA A 353 49.57 10.03 25.73
CA ALA A 353 48.28 10.28 25.11
C ALA A 353 48.47 10.79 23.67
N ALA A 354 48.03 10.00 22.70
CA ALA A 354 47.96 10.41 21.30
C ALA A 354 46.59 9.99 20.74
N PHE A 355 45.78 10.95 20.30
CA PHE A 355 44.45 10.63 19.82
C PHE A 355 44.48 10.12 18.37
N GLU A 356 44.04 8.89 18.15
CA GLU A 356 44.01 8.30 16.82
C GLU A 356 42.71 8.64 16.08
N LYS A 357 42.82 9.31 14.92
CA LYS A 357 41.67 9.90 14.22
C LYS A 357 40.85 8.91 13.37
N ASN A 358 41.46 7.80 12.94
CA ASN A 358 40.86 6.89 11.94
C ASN A 358 40.41 5.57 12.54
N VAL A 359 39.37 5.63 13.39
CA VAL A 359 38.84 4.48 14.14
C VAL A 359 38.38 3.32 13.24
N THR A 360 37.76 3.63 12.10
CA THR A 360 37.22 2.63 11.16
C THR A 360 38.28 1.74 10.52
N ARG A 361 39.58 2.09 10.62
CA ARG A 361 40.68 1.27 10.11
C ARG A 361 40.97 0.06 11.00
N PHE A 362 40.72 0.17 12.29
CA PHE A 362 41.10 -0.85 13.29
C PHE A 362 39.92 -1.34 14.13
N PHE A 363 38.77 -0.69 14.05
CA PHE A 363 37.56 -1.07 14.77
C PHE A 363 36.41 -1.31 13.80
N ASP A 364 35.85 -2.51 13.87
CA ASP A 364 34.67 -2.96 13.13
C ASP A 364 33.51 -3.15 14.10
N GLU A 365 32.45 -2.34 13.95
CA GLU A 365 31.30 -2.32 14.87
C GLU A 365 30.33 -3.49 14.65
N ASP A 366 30.40 -4.16 13.50
CA ASP A 366 29.49 -5.25 13.17
C ASP A 366 29.98 -6.60 13.70
N LYS A 367 31.29 -6.72 13.94
CA LYS A 367 31.95 -7.92 14.49
C LYS A 367 31.91 -7.95 16.01
N VAL A 368 31.66 -9.12 16.57
CA VAL A 368 31.76 -9.32 18.02
C VAL A 368 33.19 -9.06 18.52
N PRO A 369 33.39 -8.67 19.79
CA PRO A 369 34.72 -8.36 20.32
C PRO A 369 35.78 -9.45 20.09
N LYS A 370 35.39 -10.72 20.09
CA LYS A 370 36.31 -11.85 19.85
C LYS A 370 36.91 -11.86 18.43
N ASP A 371 36.17 -11.35 17.46
CA ASP A 371 36.58 -11.35 16.05
C ASP A 371 37.18 -9.99 15.64
N ASN A 372 37.19 -9.02 16.55
CA ASN A 372 37.68 -7.69 16.31
C ASN A 372 39.15 -7.61 16.76
N ARG A 373 40.03 -7.30 15.80
CA ARG A 373 41.49 -7.25 16.00
C ARG A 373 41.91 -6.22 17.05
N LEU A 374 41.08 -5.19 17.29
CA LEU A 374 41.36 -4.20 18.30
C LEU A 374 41.62 -4.82 19.67
N TYR A 375 40.94 -5.90 20.06
CA TYR A 375 41.06 -6.49 21.41
C TYR A 375 42.33 -7.33 21.66
N TYR A 376 43.21 -7.43 20.66
CA TYR A 376 44.41 -8.25 20.69
C TYR A 376 45.64 -7.44 20.32
N TYR A 377 46.78 -7.75 20.94
CA TYR A 377 48.06 -7.19 20.54
C TYR A 377 48.47 -7.71 19.15
N GLU A 378 49.06 -6.84 18.34
CA GLU A 378 49.60 -7.22 17.04
C GLU A 378 50.75 -8.22 17.23
N ILE A 379 50.61 -9.40 16.63
CA ILE A 379 51.62 -10.46 16.67
C ILE A 379 52.67 -10.12 15.61
N ASP A 380 53.95 -10.20 15.99
CA ASP A 380 55.07 -9.85 15.10
C ASP A 380 55.33 -10.90 14.00
N GLY A 381 54.65 -12.04 14.10
CA GLY A 381 54.64 -13.10 13.09
C GLY A 381 55.94 -13.91 13.02
N GLY A 382 56.68 -13.98 14.13
CA GLY A 382 57.96 -14.71 14.19
C GLY A 382 59.06 -14.01 13.39
N LYS A 383 59.21 -12.69 13.57
CA LYS A 383 60.34 -11.92 13.00
C LYS A 383 61.41 -11.59 14.05
N THR A 384 61.06 -11.67 15.33
CA THR A 384 61.96 -11.39 16.44
C THR A 384 62.46 -12.71 17.03
N GLU A 385 63.75 -12.99 16.90
CA GLU A 385 64.43 -14.10 17.59
C GLU A 385 64.91 -13.64 18.97
N ILE A 386 64.68 -14.46 19.98
CA ILE A 386 65.05 -14.20 21.38
C ILE A 386 65.84 -15.36 21.97
N PRO A 387 66.76 -15.11 22.91
CA PRO A 387 67.45 -16.16 23.63
C PRO A 387 66.50 -17.00 24.50
N LEU A 388 66.70 -18.31 24.45
CA LEU A 388 66.15 -19.31 25.36
C LEU A 388 67.24 -19.72 26.37
N ASN A 389 67.04 -19.41 27.65
CA ASN A 389 68.01 -19.60 28.71
C ASN A 389 69.37 -18.92 28.40
N THR A 390 70.43 -19.32 29.10
CA THR A 390 71.82 -18.86 28.89
C THR A 390 72.60 -19.74 27.90
N ALA A 391 71.96 -20.74 27.28
CA ALA A 391 72.62 -21.81 26.52
C ALA A 391 72.88 -21.47 25.03
N GLY A 392 72.45 -20.29 24.56
CA GLY A 392 72.66 -19.85 23.17
C GLY A 392 71.62 -20.33 22.16
N ASP A 393 70.59 -21.07 22.62
CA ASP A 393 69.44 -21.43 21.80
C ASP A 393 68.56 -20.21 21.54
N MET A 394 68.05 -20.06 20.30
CA MET A 394 67.19 -18.95 19.90
C MET A 394 65.78 -19.46 19.56
N ILE A 395 64.75 -18.72 19.98
CA ILE A 395 63.35 -19.02 19.71
C ILE A 395 62.62 -17.79 19.18
N TRP A 396 61.47 -17.98 18.55
CA TRP A 396 60.66 -16.88 18.01
C TRP A 396 59.78 -16.25 19.08
N ALA A 397 59.87 -14.93 19.22
CA ALA A 397 58.95 -14.18 20.06
C ALA A 397 57.63 -13.89 19.30
N PRO A 398 56.45 -14.15 19.91
CA PRO A 398 55.17 -13.76 19.32
C PRO A 398 54.97 -12.24 19.30
N TYR A 399 55.64 -11.50 20.18
CA TYR A 399 55.56 -10.05 20.28
C TYR A 399 56.95 -9.44 20.40
N LYS A 400 57.16 -8.28 19.78
CA LYS A 400 58.46 -7.59 19.75
C LYS A 400 59.03 -7.35 21.14
N PHE A 401 58.18 -6.88 22.05
CA PHE A 401 58.59 -6.51 23.41
C PHE A 401 59.11 -7.67 24.26
N ILE A 402 58.98 -8.93 23.83
CA ILE A 402 59.60 -10.06 24.52
C ILE A 402 61.05 -10.16 24.05
N THR A 403 62.01 -10.09 24.97
CA THR A 403 63.46 -10.09 24.66
C THR A 403 64.17 -11.36 25.10
N GLY A 404 63.52 -12.25 25.85
CA GLY A 404 64.13 -13.49 26.32
C GLY A 404 63.13 -14.39 27.03
N LEU A 405 63.41 -15.69 27.04
CA LEU A 405 62.63 -16.68 27.78
C LEU A 405 63.58 -17.53 28.64
N LYS A 406 63.30 -17.58 29.95
CA LYS A 406 63.99 -18.45 30.90
C LYS A 406 63.05 -19.54 31.38
N ILE A 407 63.45 -20.79 31.20
CA ILE A 407 62.75 -21.98 31.66
C ILE A 407 63.70 -22.72 32.59
N GLU A 408 63.37 -22.70 33.88
CA GLU A 408 64.13 -23.34 34.94
C GLU A 408 63.30 -24.46 35.54
N ARG A 409 63.92 -25.61 35.81
CA ARG A 409 63.26 -26.70 36.53
C ARG A 409 63.09 -26.28 37.99
N GLU A 410 61.90 -26.46 38.51
CA GLU A 410 61.61 -26.24 39.92
C GLU A 410 61.69 -27.58 40.65
N ASP A 411 62.62 -27.68 41.60
CA ASP A 411 62.76 -28.86 42.44
C ASP A 411 61.72 -28.78 43.57
N LEU A 412 60.82 -29.75 43.60
CA LEU A 412 59.84 -29.90 44.68
C LEU A 412 60.58 -30.47 45.89
N TYR A 413 60.82 -29.64 46.89
CA TYR A 413 61.26 -30.10 48.21
C TYR A 413 60.01 -30.52 49.00
N GLU A 414 59.89 -31.81 49.31
CA GLU A 414 58.97 -32.23 50.38
C GLU A 414 59.58 -31.74 51.70
N ASP A 415 58.86 -30.87 52.41
CA ASP A 415 59.15 -30.59 53.82
C ASP A 415 58.96 -31.89 54.59
N VAL A 416 60.05 -32.63 54.80
CA VAL A 416 60.11 -33.70 55.80
C VAL A 416 60.03 -33.02 57.15
N LYS A 417 58.81 -32.72 57.61
CA LYS A 417 58.54 -32.57 59.03
C LYS A 417 58.90 -33.90 59.67
N GLY A 418 60.03 -33.92 60.34
CA GLY A 418 60.48 -35.06 61.14
C GLY A 418 59.38 -35.48 62.11
N GLU A 419 58.92 -36.71 61.93
CA GLU A 419 58.45 -37.52 63.04
C GLU A 419 59.70 -37.85 63.88
N GLU A 420 59.92 -37.09 64.95
CA GLU A 420 60.58 -37.63 66.14
C GLU A 420 59.57 -37.61 67.29
N SER A 421 59.46 -38.81 67.85
CA SER A 421 58.57 -39.34 68.89
C SER A 421 58.47 -38.54 70.18
#